data_AF-A0A9R0CZB2-F1
#
_entry.id   AF-A0A9R0CZB2-F1
#
_cell.length_a   1.000
_cell.length_b   1.000
_cell.length_c   1.000
_cell.angle_alpha   90.00
_cell.angle_beta   90.00
_cell.angle_gamma   90.00
#
_symmetry.space_group_name_H-M   'P 1'
#
loop_
_entity.id
_entity.type
_entity.pdbx_description
1 polymer ?
#
loop_
_entity_poly.entity_id
_entity_poly.type
_entity_poly.pdbx_seq_one_letter_code
_entity_poly.pdbx_strand_id
1 'polypeptide(L)'
;MLGMKAIVVLCLIVYEAGLVHGEHEVSVLRAVSTSIGDTLLECQTELDIKNEVIQSFLNFWDLKNPADNKEWGCALDCVFQKNAFLTPDGKTVISANVREFCKAAGADELMSVRMVDLFEMCKDGAKKIISKCDNALEVTKCFRHGIVQLDWAPEHNFWNRTREHPDNIPVQRTDIVKIPLPQRHSSLNVWRRRFGYRRLASILRRSFC
;
A
#
# COMPACT_ATOMS: atom_id res chain seq x y z
N MET A 1 4.49 50.18 -11.20
CA MET A 1 4.26 49.81 -9.78
C MET A 1 3.12 48.80 -9.57
N LEU A 2 2.05 48.77 -10.39
CA LEU A 2 0.99 47.75 -10.26
C LEU A 2 1.46 46.31 -10.53
N GLY A 3 2.31 46.09 -11.55
CA GLY A 3 2.78 44.74 -11.91
C GLY A 3 3.62 44.04 -10.84
N MET A 4 4.44 44.80 -10.09
CA MET A 4 5.30 44.23 -9.04
C MET A 4 4.48 43.75 -7.83
N LYS A 5 3.42 44.49 -7.46
CA LYS A 5 2.50 44.08 -6.40
C LYS A 5 1.70 42.85 -6.79
N ALA A 6 1.25 42.76 -8.05
CA ALA A 6 0.53 41.60 -8.57
C ALA A 6 1.40 40.34 -8.58
N ILE A 7 2.68 40.44 -8.99
CA ILE A 7 3.62 39.31 -8.98
C ILE A 7 3.88 38.82 -7.55
N VAL A 8 4.10 39.72 -6.60
CA VAL A 8 4.33 39.34 -5.19
C VAL A 8 3.12 38.63 -4.60
N VAL A 9 1.91 39.13 -4.86
CA VAL A 9 0.67 38.48 -4.39
C VAL A 9 0.51 37.10 -5.04
N LEU A 10 0.83 36.95 -6.33
CA LEU A 10 0.72 35.66 -7.03
C LEU A 10 1.74 34.64 -6.49
N CYS A 11 2.97 35.07 -6.21
CA CYS A 11 3.99 34.22 -5.58
C CYS A 11 3.59 33.79 -4.16
N LEU A 12 2.98 34.68 -3.37
CA LEU A 12 2.51 34.35 -2.02
C LEU A 12 1.35 33.35 -2.04
N ILE A 13 0.40 33.50 -2.97
CA ILE A 13 -0.72 32.54 -3.14
C ILE A 13 -0.20 31.15 -3.56
N VAL A 14 0.79 31.10 -4.45
CA VAL A 14 1.42 29.82 -4.86
C VAL A 14 2.22 29.19 -3.72
N TYR A 15 2.89 29.99 -2.90
CA TYR A 15 3.66 29.52 -1.75
C TYR A 15 2.76 28.85 -0.69
N GLU A 16 1.65 29.49 -0.33
CA GLU A 16 0.67 28.94 0.62
C GLU A 16 -0.01 27.67 0.09
N ALA A 17 -0.31 27.61 -1.22
CA ALA A 17 -0.86 26.41 -1.84
C ALA A 17 0.13 25.22 -1.86
N GLY A 18 1.44 25.50 -1.85
CA GLY A 18 2.49 24.48 -1.80
C GLY A 18 2.68 23.85 -0.41
N LEU A 19 2.29 24.53 0.67
CA LEU A 19 2.49 24.04 2.04
C LEU A 19 1.46 23.01 2.51
N VAL A 20 0.31 22.91 1.84
CA VAL A 20 -0.79 21.99 2.23
C VAL A 20 -0.60 20.56 1.66
N HIS A 21 0.39 20.36 0.78
CA HIS A 21 0.59 19.12 0.00
C HIS A 21 1.27 17.96 0.75
N GLY A 22 1.38 18.01 2.07
CA GLY A 22 2.02 16.94 2.85
C GLY A 22 1.06 16.18 3.78
N GLU A 23 0.08 16.88 4.36
CA GLU A 23 -0.74 16.29 5.42
C GLU A 23 -1.67 15.18 4.89
N HIS A 24 -2.21 15.36 3.69
CA HIS A 24 -3.09 14.38 3.05
C HIS A 24 -2.30 13.11 2.68
N GLU A 25 -1.17 13.26 2.02
CA GLU A 25 -0.30 12.20 1.53
C GLU A 25 0.25 11.39 2.69
N VAL A 26 0.74 12.06 3.74
CA VAL A 26 1.18 11.40 4.98
C VAL A 26 0.02 10.62 5.61
N SER A 27 -1.19 11.18 5.67
CA SER A 27 -2.37 10.47 6.19
C SER A 27 -2.71 9.22 5.36
N VAL A 28 -2.67 9.32 4.03
CA VAL A 28 -2.86 8.17 3.12
C VAL A 28 -1.78 7.12 3.34
N LEU A 29 -0.50 7.50 3.48
CA LEU A 29 0.60 6.56 3.74
C LEU A 29 0.46 5.87 5.10
N ARG A 30 -0.09 6.53 6.13
CA ARG A 30 -0.43 5.87 7.41
C ARG A 30 -1.53 4.82 7.23
N ALA A 31 -2.56 5.13 6.43
CA ALA A 31 -3.64 4.19 6.13
C ALA A 31 -3.14 2.99 5.29
N VAL A 32 -2.37 3.24 4.22
CA VAL A 32 -1.67 2.22 3.43
C VAL A 32 -0.81 1.33 4.33
N SER A 33 0.00 1.94 5.21
CA SER A 33 0.84 1.19 6.14
C SER A 33 -0.02 0.32 7.05
N THR A 34 -1.15 0.83 7.56
CA THR A 34 -2.09 0.05 8.39
C THR A 34 -2.64 -1.16 7.66
N SER A 35 -3.12 -1.02 6.41
CA SER A 35 -3.62 -2.14 5.61
C SER A 35 -2.54 -3.18 5.27
N ILE A 36 -1.30 -2.74 5.04
CA ILE A 36 -0.14 -3.64 4.91
C ILE A 36 0.10 -4.41 6.20
N GLY A 37 -0.01 -3.73 7.36
CA GLY A 37 0.10 -4.35 8.68
C GLY A 37 -0.94 -5.45 8.92
N ASP A 38 -2.19 -5.21 8.53
CA ASP A 38 -3.25 -6.21 8.62
C ASP A 38 -2.92 -7.45 7.77
N THR A 39 -2.45 -7.23 6.53
CA THR A 39 -2.02 -8.34 5.65
C THR A 39 -0.80 -9.07 6.23
N LEU A 40 0.12 -8.35 6.85
CA LEU A 40 1.31 -8.92 7.46
C LEU A 40 0.96 -9.86 8.62
N LEU A 41 -0.06 -9.54 9.42
CA LEU A 41 -0.54 -10.42 10.50
C LEU A 41 -1.11 -11.74 9.96
N GLU A 42 -1.80 -11.70 8.81
CA GLU A 42 -2.21 -12.92 8.13
C GLU A 42 -1.00 -13.74 7.66
N CYS A 43 -0.03 -13.08 7.01
CA CYS A 43 1.21 -13.72 6.58
C CYS A 43 2.00 -14.32 7.74
N GLN A 44 2.02 -13.65 8.89
CA GLN A 44 2.70 -14.12 10.09
C GLN A 44 2.13 -15.46 10.56
N THR A 45 0.80 -15.60 10.54
CA THR A 45 0.10 -16.82 10.95
C THR A 45 0.36 -17.96 9.97
N GLU A 46 0.40 -17.68 8.67
CA GLU A 46 0.59 -18.70 7.62
C GLU A 46 2.04 -19.21 7.51
N LEU A 47 3.02 -18.33 7.76
CA LEU A 47 4.44 -18.61 7.55
C LEU A 47 5.22 -18.87 8.85
N ASP A 48 4.54 -18.91 10.01
CA ASP A 48 5.15 -19.04 11.34
C ASP A 48 6.29 -18.02 11.57
N ILE A 49 6.02 -16.76 11.17
CA ILE A 49 7.02 -15.69 11.22
C ILE A 49 7.20 -15.20 12.67
N LYS A 50 8.47 -15.04 13.07
CA LYS A 50 8.86 -14.55 14.40
C LYS A 50 8.45 -13.09 14.63
N ASN A 51 8.26 -12.74 15.90
CA ASN A 51 7.93 -11.38 16.33
C ASN A 51 8.96 -10.31 15.93
N GLU A 52 10.21 -10.69 15.65
CA GLU A 52 11.26 -9.77 15.17
C GLU A 52 10.90 -9.12 13.81
N VAL A 53 10.12 -9.82 12.98
CA VAL A 53 9.64 -9.28 11.71
C VAL A 53 8.58 -8.20 11.92
N ILE A 54 7.71 -8.37 12.93
CA ILE A 54 6.75 -7.34 13.32
C ILE A 54 7.48 -6.08 13.79
N GLN A 55 8.60 -6.23 14.51
CA GLN A 55 9.43 -5.07 14.88
C GLN A 55 10.04 -4.38 13.66
N SER A 56 10.42 -5.14 12.62
CA SER A 56 10.93 -4.56 11.36
C SER A 56 9.87 -3.72 10.67
N PHE A 57 8.61 -4.17 10.70
CA PHE A 57 7.47 -3.45 10.16
C PHE A 57 7.11 -2.21 10.99
N LEU A 58 7.03 -2.32 12.33
CA LEU A 58 6.72 -1.18 13.20
C LEU A 58 7.78 -0.08 13.08
N ASN A 59 9.03 -0.46 12.89
CA ASN A 59 10.16 0.45 12.71
C ASN A 59 10.43 0.77 11.23
N PHE A 60 9.52 0.42 10.32
CA PHE A 60 9.76 0.54 8.88
C PHE A 60 10.08 1.96 8.43
N TRP A 61 9.50 2.98 9.06
CA TRP A 61 9.74 4.38 8.69
C TRP A 61 10.93 5.03 9.41
N ASP A 62 11.56 4.40 10.42
CA ASP A 62 12.78 4.94 11.07
C ASP A 62 14.01 4.75 10.20
N LEU A 63 14.53 5.81 9.58
CA LEU A 63 15.66 5.76 8.64
C LEU A 63 16.95 5.14 9.24
N LYS A 64 17.05 5.05 10.57
CA LYS A 64 18.16 4.37 11.25
C LYS A 64 17.98 2.86 11.33
N ASN A 65 16.75 2.36 11.15
CA ASN A 65 16.48 0.94 11.07
C ASN A 65 16.89 0.40 9.69
N PRO A 66 17.84 -0.53 9.62
CA PRO A 66 18.31 -1.09 8.36
C PRO A 66 17.23 -1.91 7.64
N ALA A 67 16.20 -2.39 8.37
CA ALA A 67 15.06 -3.14 7.85
C ALA A 67 15.47 -4.21 6.82
N ASP A 68 16.48 -5.02 7.15
CA ASP A 68 17.26 -5.81 6.20
C ASP A 68 17.32 -7.32 6.52
N ASN A 69 16.47 -7.81 7.42
CA ASN A 69 16.45 -9.25 7.70
C ASN A 69 15.71 -10.04 6.59
N LYS A 70 16.16 -11.28 6.37
CA LYS A 70 15.63 -12.15 5.32
C LYS A 70 14.17 -12.57 5.55
N GLU A 71 13.80 -12.81 6.81
CA GLU A 71 12.43 -13.21 7.19
C GLU A 71 11.42 -12.10 6.85
N TRP A 72 11.82 -10.83 6.99
CA TRP A 72 11.07 -9.65 6.59
C TRP A 72 10.88 -9.58 5.08
N GLY A 73 11.92 -9.89 4.29
CA GLY A 73 11.79 -10.04 2.85
C GLY A 73 10.74 -11.08 2.44
N CYS A 74 10.70 -12.23 3.11
CA CYS A 74 9.69 -13.26 2.82
C CYS A 74 8.28 -12.84 3.27
N ALA A 75 8.16 -12.13 4.39
CA ALA A 75 6.89 -11.58 4.84
C ALA A 75 6.35 -10.54 3.84
N LEU A 76 7.21 -9.68 3.30
CA LEU A 76 6.88 -8.71 2.25
C LEU A 76 6.43 -9.40 0.96
N ASP A 77 7.12 -10.46 0.52
CA ASP A 77 6.68 -11.24 -0.64
C ASP A 77 5.26 -11.80 -0.42
N CYS A 78 4.98 -12.35 0.77
CA CYS A 78 3.63 -12.80 1.12
C CYS A 78 2.59 -11.66 1.03
N VAL A 79 2.89 -10.47 1.56
CA VAL A 79 2.00 -9.30 1.46
C VAL A 79 1.75 -8.92 -0.01
N PHE A 80 2.78 -8.95 -0.86
CA PHE A 80 2.64 -8.67 -2.29
C PHE A 80 1.75 -9.70 -3.00
N GLN A 81 1.90 -10.99 -2.65
CA GLN A 81 1.08 -12.06 -3.23
C GLN A 81 -0.39 -11.98 -2.78
N LYS A 82 -0.64 -11.76 -1.48
CA LYS A 82 -2.01 -11.68 -0.93
C LYS A 82 -2.81 -10.52 -1.52
N ASN A 83 -2.16 -9.38 -1.74
CA ASN A 83 -2.79 -8.23 -2.39
C ASN A 83 -2.73 -8.29 -3.93
N ALA A 84 -2.17 -9.37 -4.49
CA ALA A 84 -1.98 -9.55 -5.93
C ALA A 84 -1.33 -8.31 -6.59
N PHE A 85 -0.32 -7.72 -5.95
CA PHE A 85 0.42 -6.59 -6.53
C PHE A 85 1.30 -7.01 -7.70
N LEU A 86 1.65 -8.29 -7.76
CA LEU A 86 2.49 -8.86 -8.81
C LEU A 86 1.72 -9.94 -9.57
N THR A 87 2.13 -10.18 -10.82
CA THR A 87 1.71 -11.35 -11.59
C THR A 87 2.12 -12.65 -10.87
N PRO A 88 1.48 -13.81 -11.15
CA PRO A 88 1.77 -15.06 -10.45
C PRO A 88 3.23 -15.54 -10.55
N ASP A 89 3.95 -15.10 -11.58
CA ASP A 89 5.39 -15.37 -11.74
C ASP A 89 6.29 -14.40 -10.94
N GLY A 90 5.69 -13.42 -10.25
CA GLY A 90 6.36 -12.40 -9.43
C GLY A 90 7.16 -11.38 -10.23
N LYS A 91 7.00 -11.31 -11.55
CA LYS A 91 7.87 -10.47 -12.41
C LYS A 91 7.31 -9.08 -12.63
N THR A 92 6.03 -8.97 -12.92
CA THR A 92 5.38 -7.75 -13.38
C THR A 92 4.42 -7.23 -12.33
N VAL A 93 4.35 -5.91 -12.18
CA VAL A 93 3.36 -5.26 -11.31
C VAL A 93 1.98 -5.31 -11.96
N ILE A 94 0.95 -5.62 -11.18
CA ILE A 94 -0.45 -5.46 -11.60
C ILE A 94 -0.89 -4.06 -11.17
N SER A 95 -0.62 -3.07 -12.02
CA SER A 95 -0.79 -1.64 -11.74
C SER A 95 -2.21 -1.30 -11.26
N ALA A 96 -3.23 -1.98 -11.79
CA ALA A 96 -4.63 -1.81 -11.39
C ALA A 96 -4.85 -2.15 -9.90
N ASN A 97 -4.28 -3.26 -9.42
CA ASN A 97 -4.45 -3.70 -8.03
C ASN A 97 -3.74 -2.77 -7.05
N VAL A 98 -2.52 -2.33 -7.39
CA VAL A 98 -1.77 -1.35 -6.58
C VAL A 98 -2.52 -0.02 -6.52
N ARG A 99 -3.05 0.45 -7.66
CA ARG A 99 -3.84 1.69 -7.72
C ARG A 99 -5.11 1.59 -6.86
N GLU A 100 -5.86 0.51 -6.98
CA GLU A 100 -7.08 0.27 -6.19
C GLU A 100 -6.77 0.18 -4.70
N PHE A 101 -5.67 -0.48 -4.33
CA PHE A 101 -5.21 -0.57 -2.95
C PHE A 101 -4.90 0.81 -2.35
N CYS A 102 -4.15 1.66 -3.08
CA CYS A 102 -3.86 3.02 -2.63
C CYS A 102 -5.12 3.89 -2.55
N LYS A 103 -6.03 3.79 -3.53
CA LYS A 103 -7.29 4.53 -3.53
C LYS A 103 -8.21 4.15 -2.37
N ALA A 104 -8.24 2.86 -2.01
CA ALA A 104 -8.98 2.39 -0.84
C ALA A 104 -8.46 3.02 0.47
N ALA A 105 -7.18 3.40 0.51
CA ALA A 105 -6.56 4.12 1.62
C ALA A 105 -6.72 5.65 1.54
N GLY A 106 -7.45 6.18 0.55
CA GLY A 106 -7.74 7.61 0.39
C GLY A 106 -6.85 8.34 -0.62
N ALA A 107 -5.96 7.65 -1.34
CA ALA A 107 -5.19 8.29 -2.41
C ALA A 107 -6.11 8.82 -3.52
N ASP A 108 -5.86 10.04 -3.98
CA ASP A 108 -6.50 10.55 -5.20
C ASP A 108 -5.90 9.91 -6.46
N GLU A 109 -6.42 10.26 -7.64
CA GLU A 109 -5.92 9.69 -8.90
C GLU A 109 -4.42 9.94 -9.08
N LEU A 110 -3.96 11.18 -8.86
CA LEU A 110 -2.58 11.57 -9.10
C LEU A 110 -1.64 10.81 -8.16
N MET A 111 -1.93 10.80 -6.86
CA MET A 111 -1.15 10.09 -5.86
C MET A 111 -1.14 8.59 -6.14
N SER A 112 -2.28 8.00 -6.49
CA SER A 112 -2.36 6.56 -6.80
C SER A 112 -1.52 6.16 -8.02
N VAL A 113 -1.44 7.03 -9.04
CA VAL A 113 -0.54 6.83 -10.20
C VAL A 113 0.92 6.93 -9.76
N ARG A 114 1.28 7.93 -8.95
CA ARG A 114 2.66 8.08 -8.44
C ARG A 114 3.12 6.89 -7.60
N MET A 115 2.23 6.34 -6.78
CA MET A 115 2.52 5.13 -5.99
C MET A 115 2.79 3.91 -6.87
N VAL A 116 2.01 3.75 -7.94
CA VAL A 116 2.23 2.70 -8.95
C VAL A 116 3.56 2.88 -9.65
N ASP A 117 3.85 4.07 -10.18
CA ASP A 117 5.08 4.38 -10.91
C ASP A 117 6.32 4.10 -10.04
N LEU A 118 6.28 4.50 -8.77
CA LEU A 118 7.35 4.25 -7.81
C LEU A 118 7.53 2.74 -7.55
N PHE A 119 6.45 2.00 -7.36
CA PHE A 119 6.50 0.56 -7.13
C PHE A 119 7.03 -0.20 -8.37
N GLU A 120 6.60 0.18 -9.57
CA GLU A 120 7.09 -0.36 -10.85
C GLU A 120 8.58 -0.10 -11.04
N MET A 121 9.02 1.15 -10.83
CA MET A 121 10.44 1.52 -10.90
C MET A 121 11.29 0.67 -9.96
N CYS A 122 10.84 0.49 -8.71
CA CYS A 122 11.56 -0.33 -7.73
C CYS A 122 11.57 -1.81 -8.13
N LYS A 123 10.46 -2.33 -8.66
CA LYS A 123 10.38 -3.70 -9.16
C LYS A 123 11.34 -3.97 -10.30
N ASP A 124 11.46 -3.02 -11.23
CA ASP A 124 12.37 -3.08 -12.36
C ASP A 124 13.84 -3.01 -11.92
N GLY A 125 14.16 -2.19 -10.91
CA GLY A 125 15.48 -2.13 -10.30
C GLY A 125 15.91 -3.46 -9.68
N ALA A 126 14.97 -4.18 -9.08
CA ALA A 126 15.21 -5.47 -8.43
C ALA A 126 15.11 -6.69 -9.37
N LYS A 127 14.80 -6.53 -10.67
CA LYS A 127 14.43 -7.64 -11.58
C LYS A 127 15.47 -8.75 -11.77
N LYS A 128 16.73 -8.49 -11.43
CA LYS A 128 17.83 -9.48 -11.52
C LYS A 128 17.93 -10.37 -10.28
N ILE A 129 17.22 -10.03 -9.20
CA ILE A 129 17.23 -10.79 -7.95
C ILE A 129 16.30 -11.99 -8.09
N ILE A 130 16.87 -13.19 -8.02
CA ILE A 130 16.15 -14.46 -8.24
C ILE A 130 15.34 -14.87 -7.01
N SER A 131 15.90 -14.66 -5.81
CA SER A 131 15.23 -14.94 -4.55
C SER A 131 14.04 -14.00 -4.36
N LYS A 132 12.84 -14.55 -4.18
CA LYS A 132 11.62 -13.76 -4.01
C LYS A 132 11.67 -12.86 -2.77
N CYS A 133 12.16 -13.41 -1.66
CA CYS A 133 12.30 -12.66 -0.41
C CYS A 133 13.28 -11.49 -0.55
N ASP A 134 14.44 -11.73 -1.18
CA ASP A 134 15.45 -10.68 -1.37
C ASP A 134 14.96 -9.64 -2.39
N ASN A 135 14.22 -10.07 -3.43
CA ASN A 135 13.59 -9.17 -4.38
C ASN A 135 12.58 -8.26 -3.67
N ALA A 136 11.66 -8.83 -2.88
CA ALA A 136 10.65 -8.05 -2.16
C ALA A 136 11.27 -7.09 -1.14
N LEU A 137 12.34 -7.51 -0.47
CA LEU A 137 13.10 -6.66 0.44
C LEU A 137 13.72 -5.45 -0.29
N GLU A 138 14.39 -5.66 -1.42
CA GLU A 138 15.00 -4.57 -2.19
C GLU A 138 13.98 -3.64 -2.84
N VAL A 139 12.84 -4.18 -3.33
CA VAL A 139 11.72 -3.36 -3.80
C VAL A 139 11.20 -2.45 -2.69
N THR A 140 11.00 -2.99 -1.49
CA THR A 140 10.49 -2.24 -0.35
C THR A 140 11.47 -1.18 0.15
N LYS A 141 12.78 -1.46 0.17
CA LYS A 141 13.83 -0.45 0.48
C LYS A 141 13.82 0.69 -0.53
N CYS A 142 13.77 0.38 -1.83
CA CYS A 142 13.68 1.37 -2.88
C CYS A 142 12.41 2.22 -2.74
N PHE A 143 11.26 1.58 -2.50
CA PHE A 143 9.98 2.26 -2.35
C PHE A 143 10.01 3.23 -1.16
N ARG A 144 10.49 2.75 -0.01
CA ARG A 144 10.69 3.57 1.19
C ARG A 144 11.53 4.81 0.91
N HIS A 145 12.64 4.64 0.20
CA HIS A 145 13.52 5.75 -0.17
C HIS A 145 12.79 6.79 -1.03
N GLY A 146 12.02 6.35 -2.03
CA GLY A 146 11.22 7.25 -2.87
C GLY A 146 10.15 8.01 -2.07
N ILE A 147 9.43 7.35 -1.16
CA ILE A 147 8.42 8.00 -0.32
C ILE A 147 9.03 9.06 0.60
N VAL A 148 10.22 8.79 1.14
CA VAL A 148 10.95 9.77 1.95
C VAL A 148 11.40 10.97 1.12
N GLN A 149 11.85 10.77 -0.12
CA GLN A 149 12.20 11.89 -1.02
C GLN A 149 11.00 12.74 -1.44
N LEU A 150 9.79 12.18 -1.41
CA LEU A 150 8.55 12.89 -1.70
C LEU A 150 7.98 13.63 -0.48
N ASP A 151 8.62 13.54 0.70
CA ASP A 151 8.11 14.04 1.98
C ASP A 151 6.73 13.46 2.36
N TRP A 152 6.43 12.23 1.90
CA TRP A 152 5.17 11.53 2.18
C TRP A 152 5.27 10.52 3.33
N ALA A 153 6.49 10.27 3.82
CA ALA A 153 6.74 9.28 4.87
C ALA A 153 6.06 9.71 6.19
N PRO A 154 5.28 8.81 6.83
CA PRO A 154 4.81 9.05 8.19
C PRO A 154 5.97 9.13 9.19
N GLU A 155 5.74 9.83 10.30
CA GLU A 155 6.61 9.74 11.47
C GLU A 155 6.78 8.28 11.91
N HIS A 156 7.99 7.87 12.29
CA HIS A 156 8.31 6.48 12.65
C HIS A 156 7.33 5.86 13.66
N ASN A 157 6.95 6.63 14.67
CA ASN A 157 6.07 6.21 15.75
C ASN A 157 4.60 6.55 15.50
N PHE A 158 4.17 6.72 14.23
CA PHE A 158 2.76 7.04 13.91
C PHE A 158 1.75 5.99 14.42
N TRP A 159 2.22 4.78 14.71
CA TRP A 159 1.46 3.71 15.37
C TRP A 159 1.08 4.05 16.81
N ASN A 160 1.91 4.84 17.50
CA ASN A 160 1.75 5.24 18.90
C ASN A 160 0.74 6.39 19.05
N ARG A 161 -0.41 6.30 18.37
CA ARG A 161 -1.55 7.12 18.76
C ARG A 161 -2.01 6.62 20.12
N THR A 162 -1.75 7.40 21.17
CA THR A 162 -2.65 7.44 22.31
C THR A 162 -4.06 7.48 21.74
N ARG A 163 -4.86 6.44 22.02
CA ARG A 163 -6.31 6.50 21.81
C ARG A 163 -6.77 7.71 22.60
N GLU A 164 -6.92 8.87 21.98
CA GLU A 164 -7.72 9.91 22.58
C GLU A 164 -9.10 9.30 22.78
N HIS A 165 -9.53 9.30 24.04
CA HIS A 165 -10.87 8.88 24.42
C HIS A 165 -11.85 9.67 23.54
N PRO A 166 -12.92 9.05 23.00
CA PRO A 166 -13.84 9.69 22.06
C PRO A 166 -14.46 11.01 22.54
N ASP A 167 -14.34 11.34 23.83
CA ASP A 167 -14.84 12.56 24.44
C ASP A 167 -13.92 13.79 24.25
N ASN A 168 -12.69 13.62 23.74
CA ASN A 168 -11.71 14.71 23.63
C ASN A 168 -11.36 15.12 22.20
N ILE A 169 -12.14 14.73 21.19
CA ILE A 169 -11.95 15.24 19.82
C ILE A 169 -12.35 16.73 19.81
N PRO A 170 -11.44 17.69 19.57
CA PRO A 170 -11.86 19.05 19.26
C PRO A 170 -12.67 18.97 17.97
N VAL A 171 -13.90 19.50 17.99
CA VAL A 171 -14.85 19.47 16.87
C VAL A 171 -14.21 20.09 15.62
N GLN A 172 -13.54 19.27 14.83
CA GLN A 172 -13.18 19.57 13.46
C GLN A 172 -14.50 19.63 12.71
N ARG A 173 -14.82 20.81 12.20
CA ARG A 173 -15.98 21.06 11.35
C ARG A 173 -15.84 20.19 10.10
N THR A 174 -16.43 19.01 10.15
CA THR A 174 -16.56 18.12 9.00
C THR A 174 -17.76 18.59 8.20
N ASP A 175 -17.50 19.17 7.04
CA ASP A 175 -18.48 19.12 5.97
C ASP A 175 -18.68 17.64 5.65
N ILE A 176 -19.85 17.12 6.02
CA ILE A 176 -20.23 15.72 5.90
C ILE A 176 -20.29 15.37 4.40
N VAL A 177 -19.18 14.92 3.85
CA VAL A 177 -19.21 14.02 2.69
C VAL A 177 -19.74 12.69 3.21
N LYS A 178 -21.02 12.39 2.95
CA LYS A 178 -21.59 11.05 3.19
C LYS A 178 -20.84 10.06 2.30
N ILE A 179 -19.82 9.39 2.86
CA ILE A 179 -19.23 8.20 2.26
C ILE A 179 -20.29 7.10 2.31
N PRO A 180 -20.76 6.56 1.17
CA PRO A 180 -21.64 5.40 1.20
C PRO A 180 -20.88 4.21 1.79
N LEU A 181 -21.45 3.57 2.80
CA LEU A 181 -20.94 2.32 3.35
C LEU A 181 -20.74 1.30 2.21
N PRO A 182 -19.58 0.64 2.10
CA PRO A 182 -19.41 -0.42 1.12
C PRO A 182 -20.43 -1.53 1.41
N GLN A 183 -21.30 -1.80 0.44
CA GLN A 183 -22.21 -2.93 0.50
C GLN A 183 -21.36 -4.20 0.58
N ARG A 184 -21.54 -4.96 1.68
CA ARG A 184 -20.92 -6.26 1.91
C ARG A 184 -21.44 -7.25 0.86
N HIS A 185 -20.83 -7.27 -0.33
CA HIS A 185 -21.02 -8.36 -1.27
C HIS A 185 -20.31 -9.59 -0.72
N SER A 186 -21.08 -10.65 -0.43
CA SER A 186 -20.51 -11.90 0.05
C SER A 186 -19.52 -12.45 -0.98
N SER A 187 -18.28 -12.67 -0.54
CA SER A 187 -17.15 -13.13 -1.34
C SER A 187 -17.26 -14.60 -1.80
N LEU A 188 -18.41 -15.25 -1.58
CA LEU A 188 -18.63 -16.65 -1.93
C LEU A 188 -18.82 -16.89 -3.44
N ASN A 189 -18.99 -15.83 -4.25
CA ASN A 189 -19.37 -15.97 -5.66
C ASN A 189 -18.28 -15.60 -6.68
N VAL A 190 -17.17 -14.99 -6.24
CA VAL A 190 -16.06 -14.58 -7.14
C VAL A 190 -15.14 -15.78 -7.47
N TRP A 191 -14.88 -16.65 -6.49
CA TRP A 191 -14.11 -17.89 -6.71
C TRP A 191 -14.83 -18.90 -7.62
N ARG A 192 -16.17 -18.86 -7.71
CA ARG A 192 -16.97 -19.75 -8.57
C ARG A 192 -16.89 -19.43 -10.06
N ARG A 193 -16.41 -18.24 -10.45
CA ARG A 193 -16.34 -17.81 -11.87
C ARG A 193 -14.97 -17.97 -12.52
N ARG A 194 -13.91 -18.32 -11.75
CA ARG A 194 -12.54 -18.44 -12.28
C ARG A 194 -12.07 -19.88 -12.57
N PHE A 195 -12.77 -20.89 -12.05
CA PHE A 195 -12.56 -22.30 -12.44
C PHE A 195 -13.73 -22.80 -13.28
N GLY A 196 -13.68 -22.48 -14.58
CA GLY A 196 -14.54 -23.12 -15.56
C GLY A 196 -14.18 -24.61 -15.66
N TYR A 197 -15.07 -25.48 -15.21
CA TYR A 197 -15.09 -26.90 -15.56
C TYR A 197 -15.32 -27.05 -17.07
N ARG A 198 -14.27 -26.86 -17.87
CA ARG A 198 -14.17 -27.33 -19.26
C ARG A 198 -13.03 -28.34 -19.36
N ARG A 199 -13.29 -29.51 -18.78
CA ARG A 199 -12.72 -30.84 -19.06
C ARG A 199 -12.90 -31.63 -17.78
N LEU A 200 -13.91 -32.50 -17.76
CA LEU A 200 -13.99 -33.74 -16.96
C LEU A 200 -15.40 -34.40 -17.04
N ALA A 201 -16.27 -33.98 -17.96
CA ALA A 201 -17.55 -34.64 -18.23
C ALA A 201 -17.63 -35.35 -19.60
N SER A 202 -16.50 -35.81 -20.14
CA SER A 202 -16.47 -36.60 -21.39
C SER A 202 -15.58 -37.86 -21.33
N ILE A 203 -15.09 -38.25 -20.16
CA ILE A 203 -14.27 -39.47 -19.99
C ILE A 203 -14.89 -40.50 -19.02
N LEU A 204 -15.92 -40.14 -18.25
CA LEU A 204 -16.65 -41.09 -17.37
C LEU A 204 -18.08 -41.38 -17.85
N ARG A 205 -18.28 -41.46 -19.16
CA ARG A 205 -19.54 -41.94 -19.77
C ARG A 205 -19.33 -43.08 -20.78
N ARG A 206 -18.28 -43.88 -20.56
CA ARG A 206 -17.94 -45.05 -21.39
C ARG A 206 -17.58 -46.31 -20.59
N SER A 207 -18.00 -46.39 -19.32
CA SER A 207 -17.75 -47.58 -18.48
C SER A 207 -18.99 -48.11 -17.77
N PHE A 208 -20.18 -47.62 -18.10
CA PHE A 208 -21.46 -48.24 -17.73
C PHE A 208 -22.44 -48.09 -18.91
N CYS A 209 -22.21 -48.93 -19.91
CA CYS A 209 -23.15 -49.55 -20.85
C CYS A 209 -22.33 -50.40 -21.81
#